data_AF-A0AAV2I724-F1
#
_entry.id   AF-A0AAV2I724-F1
#
_cell.length_a   1.000
_cell.length_b   1.000
_cell.length_c   1.000
_cell.angle_alpha   90.00
_cell.angle_beta   90.00
_cell.angle_gamma   90.00
#
_symmetry.space_group_name_H-M   'P 1'
#
loop_
_entity.id
_entity.type
_entity.pdbx_description
1 polymer ?
#
loop_
_entity_poly.entity_id
_entity_poly.type
_entity_poly.pdbx_seq_one_letter_code
_entity_poly.pdbx_strand_id
1 'polypeptide(L)'
;MLSSLKSRMTTTASLCQAEVVKTGLKRFYRAGSPTVMGDVTATKEVEEVSKADDAAPGVKSLEDIPGPDGKYAIPYIGSIFLFHPFTEHKPEQANHMFAELHRKHGRIVKFRRGFKWSVLLFDPDLIEEAMAYEGRCPIRPSPPLSDAFSARTGKVKGLSQVQGENWLNMRRPLQEFLLHPANTNLYTPALNNIANELTRVIALSRDAHGRLAV
;
A
#
# COMPACT_ATOMS: atom_id res chain seq x y z
N MET A 1 48.65 -29.43 -47.46
CA MET A 1 48.36 -28.25 -46.60
C MET A 1 48.51 -28.71 -45.15
N LEU A 2 49.74 -28.78 -44.66
CA LEU A 2 50.41 -27.75 -43.85
C LEU A 2 49.75 -27.53 -42.48
N SER A 3 50.33 -28.22 -41.50
CA SER A 3 50.40 -27.85 -40.10
C SER A 3 51.18 -26.54 -39.89
N SER A 4 51.03 -25.97 -38.69
CA SER A 4 51.84 -24.89 -38.09
C SER A 4 51.38 -23.44 -38.38
N LEU A 5 50.92 -22.74 -37.34
CA LEU A 5 51.63 -21.56 -36.85
C LEU A 5 51.18 -21.20 -35.42
N LYS A 6 52.13 -21.31 -34.49
CA LYS A 6 52.11 -20.67 -33.18
C LYS A 6 52.42 -19.17 -33.34
N SER A 7 51.94 -18.41 -32.36
CA SER A 7 52.55 -17.20 -31.80
C SER A 7 52.45 -15.88 -32.57
N ARG A 8 51.74 -14.92 -31.97
CA ARG A 8 52.34 -13.63 -31.60
C ARG A 8 51.55 -12.93 -30.48
N MET A 9 52.25 -12.75 -29.37
CA MET A 9 51.95 -11.85 -28.27
C MET A 9 52.10 -10.38 -28.68
N THR A 10 51.72 -9.52 -27.72
CA THR A 10 51.98 -8.07 -27.53
C THR A 10 50.82 -7.15 -27.94
N THR A 11 50.45 -6.08 -27.22
CA THR A 11 50.68 -5.54 -25.86
C THR A 11 49.90 -4.22 -25.87
N THR A 12 49.10 -3.92 -24.83
CA THR A 12 48.80 -2.59 -24.21
C THR A 12 47.49 -2.76 -23.42
N ALA A 13 47.49 -3.03 -22.11
CA ALA A 13 47.90 -2.19 -20.98
C ALA A 13 47.04 -0.93 -20.79
N SER A 14 46.08 -1.00 -19.86
CA SER A 14 45.77 0.11 -18.96
C SER A 14 45.54 -0.49 -17.57
N LEU A 15 46.58 -0.42 -16.75
CA LEU A 15 46.54 -0.58 -15.31
C LEU A 15 45.75 0.57 -14.67
N CYS A 16 44.95 0.27 -13.65
CA CYS A 16 45.21 0.80 -12.31
C CYS A 16 44.46 -0.04 -11.26
N GLN A 17 45.22 -0.64 -10.36
CA GLN A 17 44.75 -1.41 -9.21
C GLN A 17 44.23 -0.50 -8.09
N ALA A 18 43.42 -1.08 -7.20
CA ALA A 18 43.38 -0.96 -5.73
C ALA A 18 43.50 0.47 -5.12
N GLU A 19 42.70 0.89 -4.14
CA GLU A 19 42.63 0.28 -2.81
C GLU A 19 41.69 1.13 -1.90
N VAL A 20 41.24 0.54 -0.77
CA VAL A 20 40.62 1.17 0.43
C VAL A 20 39.14 1.59 0.24
N VAL A 21 38.12 0.99 0.88
CA VAL A 21 37.93 0.77 2.32
C VAL A 21 37.15 -0.53 2.57
N LYS A 22 37.76 -1.46 3.33
CA LYS A 22 37.08 -2.51 4.09
C LYS A 22 36.71 -1.94 5.46
N THR A 23 35.42 -1.80 5.77
CA THR A 23 34.84 -1.93 7.13
C THR A 23 33.33 -1.69 7.02
N GLY A 24 32.39 -2.50 7.47
CA GLY A 24 32.36 -3.85 8.00
C GLY A 24 30.86 -4.18 8.11
N LEU A 25 30.40 -5.24 7.45
CA LEU A 25 29.07 -5.81 7.73
C LEU A 25 29.05 -7.29 7.30
N LYS A 26 29.88 -8.10 7.97
CA LYS A 26 29.69 -9.54 8.02
C LYS A 26 28.81 -9.86 9.23
N ARG A 27 27.50 -9.98 9.03
CA ARG A 27 26.68 -10.90 9.82
C ARG A 27 25.32 -11.13 9.14
N PHE A 28 25.06 -12.40 8.86
CA PHE A 28 23.78 -13.01 8.47
C PHE A 28 23.26 -12.77 7.04
N TYR A 29 24.00 -13.33 6.07
CA TYR A 29 23.38 -14.01 4.93
C TYR A 29 23.84 -15.47 4.98
N ARG A 30 22.92 -16.40 5.23
CA ARG A 30 23.12 -17.81 4.89
C ARG A 30 22.08 -18.14 3.82
N ALA A 31 22.59 -18.35 2.61
CA ALA A 31 21.82 -18.80 1.47
C ALA A 31 21.24 -20.20 1.74
N GLY A 32 19.99 -20.39 1.33
CA GLY A 32 19.33 -21.68 1.23
C GLY A 32 18.15 -21.55 0.27
N SER A 33 18.30 -22.11 -0.92
CA SER A 33 17.22 -22.53 -1.82
C SER A 33 17.79 -23.72 -2.61
N PRO A 34 17.00 -24.62 -3.22
CA PRO A 34 15.53 -24.62 -3.38
C PRO A 34 14.86 -25.99 -3.08
N THR A 35 13.57 -26.02 -2.69
CA THR A 35 12.65 -27.15 -2.98
C THR A 35 11.20 -26.69 -3.02
N VAL A 36 10.49 -27.27 -3.98
CA VAL A 36 9.11 -27.10 -4.43
C VAL A 36 8.07 -27.64 -3.43
N MET A 37 6.88 -27.02 -3.47
CA MET A 37 5.57 -27.43 -2.95
C MET A 37 5.42 -27.68 -1.44
N GLY A 38 4.50 -26.91 -0.86
CA GLY A 38 3.87 -27.22 0.41
C GLY A 38 2.81 -26.18 0.72
N ASP A 39 1.55 -26.62 0.83
CA ASP A 39 0.41 -25.84 1.29
C ASP A 39 0.76 -25.03 2.53
N VAL A 40 0.61 -23.71 2.45
CA VAL A 40 0.52 -22.86 3.64
C VAL A 40 -0.92 -22.40 3.72
N THR A 41 -1.69 -23.20 4.46
CA THR A 41 -2.85 -22.74 5.21
C THR A 41 -2.47 -21.45 5.93
N ALA A 42 -2.95 -20.32 5.41
CA ALA A 42 -2.86 -19.02 6.06
C ALA A 42 -3.82 -18.99 7.26
N THR A 43 -3.46 -19.74 8.30
CA THR A 43 -4.11 -19.73 9.61
C THR A 43 -3.00 -19.82 10.64
N LYS A 44 -2.80 -18.74 11.41
CA LYS A 44 -1.85 -18.55 12.55
C LYS A 44 -0.63 -17.65 12.35
N GLU A 45 -0.76 -16.43 11.81
CA GLU A 45 0.27 -15.39 12.03
C GLU A 45 -0.31 -13.98 12.30
N VAL A 46 -1.58 -13.87 12.72
CA VAL A 46 -2.18 -12.56 13.13
C VAL A 46 -2.80 -12.60 14.54
N GLU A 47 -2.57 -13.65 15.31
CA GLU A 47 -2.92 -13.71 16.74
C GLU A 47 -1.65 -13.74 17.60
N GLU A 48 -0.85 -12.69 17.54
CA GLU A 48 0.09 -12.38 18.63
C GLU A 48 0.45 -10.89 18.62
N VAL A 49 -0.55 -10.04 18.86
CA VAL A 49 -0.28 -8.75 19.53
C VAL A 49 -0.51 -9.03 21.00
N SER A 50 0.60 -9.28 21.67
CA SER A 50 0.76 -9.45 23.11
C SER A 50 -0.16 -8.54 23.92
N LYS A 51 -0.79 -9.14 24.95
CA LYS A 51 -1.27 -8.42 26.14
C LYS A 51 -0.20 -7.44 26.61
N ALA A 52 -0.44 -6.15 26.39
CA ALA A 52 0.23 -5.09 27.13
C ALA A 52 -0.58 -4.86 28.41
N ASP A 53 -0.36 -5.74 29.40
CA ASP A 53 -0.77 -5.50 30.78
C ASP A 53 0.24 -4.48 31.38
N ASP A 54 -0.02 -3.19 31.17
CA ASP A 54 0.32 -2.04 32.04
C ASP A 54 -0.07 -0.73 31.33
N ALA A 55 -1.36 -0.41 31.33
CA ALA A 55 -1.85 0.88 30.89
C ALA A 55 -1.44 1.97 31.90
N ALA A 56 -0.76 3.02 31.43
CA ALA A 56 -0.46 4.19 32.27
C ALA A 56 -1.75 4.73 32.91
N PRO A 57 -1.71 5.20 34.17
CA PRO A 57 -2.92 5.65 34.87
C PRO A 57 -3.59 6.77 34.09
N GLY A 58 -4.78 6.49 33.55
CA GLY A 58 -5.58 7.44 32.75
C GLY A 58 -5.77 7.09 31.28
N VAL A 59 -5.14 6.03 30.75
CA VAL A 59 -5.39 5.56 29.39
C VAL A 59 -6.72 4.79 29.33
N LYS A 60 -7.63 5.27 28.48
CA LYS A 60 -8.94 4.63 28.24
C LYS A 60 -8.79 3.40 27.35
N SER A 61 -9.68 2.42 27.54
CA SER A 61 -9.65 1.20 26.75
C SER A 61 -10.26 1.43 25.36
N LEU A 62 -10.06 0.47 24.45
CA LEU A 62 -10.69 0.48 23.13
C LEU A 62 -12.22 0.53 23.23
N GLU A 63 -12.79 -0.06 24.29
CA GLU A 63 -14.22 -0.08 24.60
C GLU A 63 -14.79 1.33 24.78
N ASP A 64 -14.01 2.24 25.34
CA ASP A 64 -14.40 3.61 25.68
C ASP A 64 -14.40 4.57 24.48
N ILE A 65 -13.90 4.13 23.32
CA ILE A 65 -13.98 4.92 22.09
C ILE A 65 -15.44 5.05 21.66
N PRO A 66 -15.97 6.28 21.49
CA PRO A 66 -17.37 6.50 21.14
C PRO A 66 -17.68 5.96 19.74
N GLY A 67 -18.92 5.56 19.51
CA GLY A 67 -19.38 5.09 18.22
C GLY A 67 -20.72 4.36 18.28
N PRO A 68 -21.17 3.79 17.14
CA PRO A 68 -22.42 3.05 17.08
C PRO A 68 -22.42 1.84 18.02
N ASP A 69 -23.42 1.74 18.89
CA ASP A 69 -23.56 0.75 19.94
C ASP A 69 -24.77 -0.18 19.71
N GLY A 70 -25.04 -1.07 20.66
CA GLY A 70 -26.18 -1.99 20.61
C GLY A 70 -26.22 -2.84 19.33
N LYS A 71 -27.30 -2.74 18.57
CA LYS A 71 -27.50 -3.50 17.33
C LYS A 71 -26.44 -3.21 16.25
N TYR A 72 -25.84 -2.02 16.25
CA TYR A 72 -24.81 -1.61 15.30
C TYR A 72 -23.43 -2.24 15.60
N ALA A 73 -23.24 -2.73 16.83
CA ALA A 73 -22.00 -3.33 17.31
C ALA A 73 -21.94 -4.86 17.16
N ILE A 74 -23.03 -5.50 16.73
CA ILE A 74 -23.10 -6.97 16.62
C ILE A 74 -22.12 -7.45 15.53
N PRO A 75 -21.30 -8.48 15.79
CA PRO A 75 -20.39 -9.04 14.78
C PRO A 75 -21.13 -9.45 13.50
N TYR A 76 -20.52 -9.18 12.34
CA TYR A 76 -20.99 -9.46 10.98
C TYR A 76 -22.21 -8.67 10.52
N ILE A 77 -23.22 -8.51 11.35
CA ILE A 77 -24.51 -7.89 10.97
C ILE A 77 -24.65 -6.44 11.39
N GLY A 78 -23.90 -5.99 12.41
CA GLY A 78 -24.08 -4.65 12.98
C GLY A 78 -23.87 -3.52 11.97
N SER A 79 -22.88 -3.67 11.08
CA SER A 79 -22.61 -2.71 10.02
C SER A 79 -23.73 -2.61 8.98
N ILE A 80 -24.56 -3.65 8.80
CA ILE A 80 -25.67 -3.64 7.84
C ILE A 80 -26.68 -2.56 8.21
N PHE A 81 -26.94 -2.38 9.51
CA PHE A 81 -27.86 -1.37 10.02
C PHE A 81 -27.39 0.07 9.83
N LEU A 82 -26.13 0.30 9.43
CA LEU A 82 -25.61 1.62 9.09
C LEU A 82 -25.95 2.03 7.65
N PHE A 83 -26.48 1.12 6.83
CA PHE A 83 -26.79 1.33 5.42
C PHE A 83 -28.28 1.12 5.11
N HIS A 84 -28.69 1.55 3.92
CA HIS A 84 -30.02 1.33 3.35
C HIS A 84 -30.40 -0.16 3.34
N PRO A 85 -31.63 -0.53 3.73
CA PRO A 85 -32.80 0.34 3.97
C PRO A 85 -32.93 0.90 5.40
N PHE A 86 -32.00 0.61 6.30
CA PHE A 86 -32.10 1.02 7.70
C PHE A 86 -31.70 2.48 7.94
N THR A 87 -30.93 3.05 7.02
CA THR A 87 -30.54 4.46 6.95
C THR A 87 -30.67 4.96 5.50
N GLU A 88 -30.45 6.25 5.29
CA GLU A 88 -30.40 6.85 3.94
C GLU A 88 -29.12 6.52 3.16
N HIS A 89 -28.08 6.02 3.85
CA HIS A 89 -26.77 5.82 3.26
C HIS A 89 -26.71 4.55 2.42
N LYS A 90 -26.35 4.69 1.15
CA LYS A 90 -26.00 3.52 0.33
C LYS A 90 -24.55 3.08 0.62
N PRO A 91 -24.19 1.81 0.44
CA PRO A 91 -22.81 1.35 0.61
C PRO A 91 -21.77 2.16 -0.19
N GLU A 92 -22.16 2.65 -1.38
CA GLU A 92 -21.33 3.50 -2.25
C GLU A 92 -21.12 4.91 -1.68
N GLN A 93 -21.97 5.32 -0.73
CA GLN A 93 -21.96 6.62 -0.06
C GLN A 93 -21.37 6.51 1.36
N ALA A 94 -20.45 5.57 1.58
CA ALA A 94 -19.81 5.37 2.88
C ALA A 94 -19.16 6.66 3.44
N ASN A 95 -18.71 7.57 2.57
CA ASN A 95 -18.21 8.88 2.96
C ASN A 95 -19.25 9.75 3.70
N HIS A 96 -20.53 9.71 3.28
CA HIS A 96 -21.60 10.43 3.97
C HIS A 96 -21.90 9.81 5.33
N MET A 97 -21.91 8.47 5.39
CA MET A 97 -22.05 7.74 6.64
C MET A 97 -20.92 8.08 7.63
N PHE A 98 -19.66 8.12 7.17
CA PHE A 98 -18.53 8.53 8.01
C PHE A 98 -18.64 9.98 8.49
N ALA A 99 -19.09 10.89 7.63
CA ALA A 99 -19.33 12.29 8.02
C ALA A 99 -20.43 12.41 9.09
N GLU A 100 -21.50 11.61 8.98
CA GLU A 100 -22.55 11.57 10.01
C GLU A 100 -22.03 10.99 11.33
N LEU A 101 -21.24 9.92 11.27
CA LEU A 101 -20.60 9.34 12.45
C LEU A 101 -19.68 10.33 13.15
N HIS A 102 -18.87 11.08 12.39
CA HIS A 102 -18.03 12.16 12.92
C HIS A 102 -18.89 13.22 13.62
N ARG A 103 -19.98 13.66 13.00
CA ARG A 103 -20.89 14.66 13.60
C ARG A 103 -21.54 14.17 14.90
N LYS A 104 -21.85 12.88 15.01
CA LYS A 104 -22.51 12.29 16.19
C LYS A 104 -21.56 11.93 17.32
N HIS A 105 -20.39 11.38 17.01
CA HIS A 105 -19.48 10.77 17.98
C HIS A 105 -18.17 11.55 18.17
N GLY A 106 -17.93 12.55 17.33
CA GLY A 106 -16.76 13.44 17.40
C GLY A 106 -15.54 12.88 16.68
N ARG A 107 -14.37 13.39 17.09
CA ARG A 107 -13.09 13.29 16.38
C ARG A 107 -12.47 11.89 16.24
N ILE A 108 -12.92 10.93 17.06
CA ILE A 108 -12.50 9.53 17.01
C ILE A 108 -13.74 8.66 17.12
N VAL A 109 -13.93 7.72 16.20
CA VAL A 109 -15.13 6.90 16.17
C VAL A 109 -14.80 5.44 15.95
N LYS A 110 -15.28 4.58 16.83
CA LYS A 110 -15.16 3.12 16.68
C LYS A 110 -16.44 2.57 16.06
N PHE A 111 -16.32 1.75 15.04
CA PHE A 111 -17.45 1.03 14.46
C PHE A 111 -17.09 -0.39 14.07
N ARG A 112 -18.09 -1.24 13.91
CA ARG A 112 -17.91 -2.62 13.48
C ARG A 112 -17.81 -2.68 11.96
N ARG A 113 -16.80 -3.36 11.43
CA ARG A 113 -16.65 -3.69 10.00
C ARG A 113 -16.59 -5.20 9.84
N GLY A 114 -17.73 -5.82 9.53
CA GLY A 114 -17.86 -7.27 9.59
C GLY A 114 -17.61 -7.79 11.01
N PHE A 115 -16.59 -8.62 11.20
CA PHE A 115 -16.22 -9.15 12.52
C PHE A 115 -15.11 -8.36 13.21
N LYS A 116 -14.52 -7.34 12.58
CA LYS A 116 -13.43 -6.57 13.17
C LYS A 116 -13.93 -5.22 13.66
N TRP A 117 -13.28 -4.71 14.71
CA TRP A 117 -13.40 -3.31 15.09
C TRP A 117 -12.58 -2.44 14.14
N SER A 118 -13.04 -1.23 13.92
CA SER A 118 -12.39 -0.24 13.08
C SER A 118 -12.52 1.11 13.73
N VAL A 119 -11.42 1.86 13.79
CA VAL A 119 -11.39 3.20 14.34
C VAL A 119 -11.23 4.18 13.19
N LEU A 120 -12.11 5.16 13.13
CA LEU A 120 -12.06 6.30 12.24
C LEU A 120 -11.43 7.46 13.02
N LEU A 121 -10.39 8.05 12.45
CA LEU A 121 -9.71 9.22 12.97
C LEU A 121 -10.09 10.42 12.09
N PHE A 122 -10.60 11.48 12.71
CA PHE A 122 -10.95 12.73 12.05
C PHE A 122 -10.08 13.91 12.52
N ASP A 123 -9.31 13.71 13.59
CA ASP A 123 -8.35 14.66 14.14
C ASP A 123 -6.99 14.52 13.43
N PRO A 124 -6.44 15.57 12.82
CA PRO A 124 -5.11 15.54 12.21
C PRO A 124 -4.01 15.09 13.17
N ASP A 125 -4.07 15.50 14.44
CA ASP A 125 -3.02 15.19 15.42
C ASP A 125 -3.02 13.68 15.74
N LEU A 126 -4.21 13.07 15.82
CA LEU A 126 -4.35 11.61 16.00
C LEU A 126 -3.91 10.83 14.75
N ILE A 127 -4.12 11.39 13.55
CA ILE A 127 -3.68 10.78 12.30
C ILE A 127 -2.15 10.80 12.24
N GLU A 128 -1.53 11.93 12.58
CA GLU A 128 -0.06 12.05 12.65
C GLU A 128 0.51 11.02 13.62
N GLU A 129 -0.04 10.92 14.82
CA GLU A 129 0.40 9.94 15.82
C GLU A 129 0.26 8.50 15.29
N ALA A 130 -0.90 8.14 14.74
CA ALA A 130 -1.13 6.81 14.18
C ALA A 130 -0.16 6.47 13.03
N MET A 131 0.14 7.44 12.16
CA MET A 131 1.08 7.27 11.06
C MET A 131 2.53 7.15 11.55
N ALA A 132 2.90 7.86 12.63
CA ALA A 132 4.23 7.77 13.22
C ALA A 132 4.52 6.36 13.79
N TYR A 133 3.49 5.65 14.26
CA TYR A 133 3.62 4.29 14.81
C TYR A 133 3.47 3.15 13.78
N GLU A 134 3.21 3.44 12.50
CA GLU A 134 2.92 2.41 11.47
C GLU A 134 4.12 1.47 11.17
N GLY A 135 5.34 1.89 11.54
CA GLY A 135 6.57 1.11 11.40
C GLY A 135 7.11 1.04 9.98
N ARG A 136 8.08 0.14 9.74
CA ARG A 136 8.80 0.05 8.45
C ARG A 136 7.94 -0.49 7.31
N CYS A 137 7.03 -1.40 7.62
CA CYS A 137 6.23 -2.15 6.64
C CYS A 137 4.73 -1.96 6.96
N PRO A 138 4.09 -0.87 6.49
CA PRO A 138 2.70 -0.60 6.76
C PRO A 138 1.79 -1.74 6.28
N ILE A 139 0.82 -2.11 7.11
CA ILE A 139 -0.12 -3.20 6.82
C ILE A 139 -1.37 -2.61 6.19
N ARG A 140 -1.65 -2.98 4.94
CA ARG A 140 -2.85 -2.56 4.21
C ARG A 140 -3.58 -3.76 3.65
N PRO A 141 -4.59 -4.31 4.36
CA PRO A 141 -5.26 -5.53 3.95
C PRO A 141 -5.71 -5.48 2.47
N SER A 142 -5.25 -6.46 1.70
CA SER A 142 -5.63 -6.60 0.29
C SER A 142 -7.15 -6.87 0.17
N PRO A 143 -7.84 -6.32 -0.84
CA PRO A 143 -9.20 -6.71 -1.14
C PRO A 143 -9.30 -8.24 -1.34
N PRO A 144 -10.17 -8.95 -0.60
CA PRO A 144 -10.23 -10.42 -0.65
C PRO A 144 -10.47 -10.99 -2.07
N LEU A 145 -11.25 -10.28 -2.89
CA LEU A 145 -11.52 -10.69 -4.27
C LEU A 145 -10.29 -10.62 -5.17
N SER A 146 -9.43 -9.62 -4.99
CA SER A 146 -8.17 -9.50 -5.74
C SER A 146 -7.22 -10.64 -5.40
N ASP A 147 -7.15 -11.00 -4.12
CA ASP A 147 -6.33 -12.12 -3.67
C ASP A 147 -6.84 -13.47 -4.16
N ALA A 148 -8.15 -13.69 -4.09
CA ALA A 148 -8.79 -14.89 -4.64
C ALA A 148 -8.58 -15.01 -6.15
N PHE A 149 -8.65 -13.89 -6.88
CA PHE A 149 -8.41 -13.87 -8.32
C PHE A 149 -6.96 -14.25 -8.66
N SER A 150 -5.98 -13.65 -7.98
CA SER A 150 -4.56 -14.00 -8.17
C SER A 150 -4.30 -15.47 -7.85
N ALA A 151 -4.87 -15.99 -6.76
CA ALA A 151 -4.74 -17.40 -6.38
C ALA A 151 -5.34 -18.34 -7.44
N ARG A 152 -6.52 -18.02 -7.98
CA ARG A 152 -7.20 -18.85 -8.99
C ARG A 152 -6.49 -18.84 -10.35
N THR A 153 -5.87 -17.72 -10.71
CA THR A 153 -5.28 -17.52 -12.05
C THR A 153 -3.77 -17.72 -12.09
N GLY A 154 -3.11 -17.90 -10.94
CA GLY A 154 -1.66 -17.94 -10.84
C GLY A 154 -0.98 -16.60 -11.16
N LYS A 155 -1.74 -15.49 -11.20
CA LYS A 155 -1.17 -14.16 -11.46
C LYS A 155 -0.38 -13.66 -10.26
N VAL A 156 0.78 -13.09 -10.53
CA VAL A 156 1.66 -12.48 -9.51
C VAL A 156 0.91 -11.34 -8.80
N LYS A 157 0.99 -11.33 -7.47
CA LYS A 157 0.42 -10.27 -6.63
C LYS A 157 1.15 -8.95 -6.87
N GLY A 158 0.40 -7.88 -7.10
CA GLY A 158 0.94 -6.53 -7.25
C GLY A 158 1.30 -5.88 -5.92
N LEU A 159 1.88 -4.67 -5.98
CA LEU A 159 2.29 -3.90 -4.79
C LEU A 159 1.14 -3.68 -3.78
N SER A 160 -0.10 -3.56 -4.25
CA SER A 160 -1.28 -3.37 -3.40
C SER A 160 -1.73 -4.64 -2.67
N GLN A 161 -1.24 -5.81 -3.07
CA GLN A 161 -1.67 -7.11 -2.53
C GLN A 161 -0.62 -7.75 -1.61
N VAL A 162 0.65 -7.37 -1.74
CA VAL A 162 1.75 -7.87 -0.90
C VAL A 162 1.86 -7.05 0.40
N GLN A 163 2.38 -7.67 1.46
CA GLN A 163 2.58 -7.05 2.78
C GLN A 163 4.01 -7.33 3.29
N GLY A 164 4.40 -6.67 4.39
CA GLY A 164 5.66 -6.94 5.08
C GLY A 164 6.89 -6.67 4.19
N GLU A 165 7.92 -7.52 4.34
CA GLU A 165 9.16 -7.39 3.57
C GLU A 165 8.97 -7.56 2.06
N ASN A 166 8.00 -8.36 1.62
CA ASN A 166 7.68 -8.51 0.20
C ASN A 166 7.17 -7.19 -0.38
N TRP A 167 6.32 -6.48 0.36
CA TRP A 167 5.90 -5.14 0.00
C TRP A 167 7.09 -4.18 -0.04
N LEU A 168 7.95 -4.17 0.97
CA LEU A 168 9.09 -3.27 1.03
C LEU A 168 10.07 -3.48 -0.14
N ASN A 169 10.35 -4.74 -0.47
CA ASN A 169 11.24 -5.11 -1.58
C ASN A 169 10.69 -4.67 -2.94
N MET A 170 9.37 -4.72 -3.13
CA MET A 170 8.73 -4.18 -4.35
C MET A 170 8.64 -2.65 -4.32
N ARG A 171 8.36 -2.06 -3.15
CA ARG A 171 8.14 -0.62 -2.98
C ARG A 171 9.40 0.20 -3.22
N ARG A 172 10.54 -0.24 -2.66
CA ARG A 172 11.80 0.50 -2.68
C ARG A 172 12.27 0.89 -4.10
N PRO A 173 12.47 -0.04 -5.05
CA PRO A 173 12.88 0.33 -6.41
C PRO A 173 11.79 1.11 -7.16
N LEU A 174 10.50 0.80 -6.92
CA LEU A 174 9.40 1.52 -7.56
C LEU A 174 9.36 3.00 -7.11
N GLN A 175 9.61 3.26 -5.84
CA GLN A 175 9.67 4.61 -5.29
C GLN A 175 10.83 5.40 -5.89
N GLU A 176 12.00 4.79 -6.02
CA GLU A 176 13.16 5.42 -6.66
C GLU A 176 12.85 5.78 -8.12
N PHE A 177 12.27 4.86 -8.88
CA PHE A 177 11.99 5.10 -10.30
C PHE A 177 10.86 6.11 -10.52
N LEU A 178 9.74 5.99 -9.80
CA LEU A 178 8.54 6.79 -10.08
C LEU A 178 8.44 8.10 -9.31
N LEU A 179 8.92 8.13 -8.06
CA LEU A 179 8.64 9.23 -7.12
C LEU A 179 9.86 10.08 -6.81
N HIS A 180 11.06 9.65 -7.20
CA HIS A 180 12.25 10.46 -7.00
C HIS A 180 12.18 11.72 -7.89
N PRO A 181 12.37 12.94 -7.35
CA PRO A 181 12.20 14.19 -8.10
C PRO A 181 13.04 14.27 -9.39
N ALA A 182 14.22 13.66 -9.40
CA ALA A 182 15.06 13.59 -10.61
C ALA A 182 14.41 12.79 -11.74
N ASN A 183 13.63 11.76 -11.40
CA ASN A 183 12.99 10.87 -12.37
C ASN A 183 11.59 11.36 -12.76
N THR A 184 10.87 12.05 -11.85
CA THR A 184 9.52 12.57 -12.15
C THR A 184 9.51 13.53 -13.33
N ASN A 185 10.57 14.35 -13.47
CA ASN A 185 10.71 15.31 -14.57
C ASN A 185 10.82 14.65 -15.95
N LEU A 186 11.22 13.38 -16.02
CA LEU A 186 11.31 12.64 -17.28
C LEU A 186 9.93 12.38 -17.90
N TYR A 187 8.89 12.28 -17.07
CA TYR A 187 7.52 12.02 -17.54
C TYR A 187 6.79 13.31 -17.94
N THR A 188 7.21 14.47 -17.42
CA THR A 188 6.52 15.75 -17.62
C THR A 188 6.33 16.11 -19.10
N PRO A 189 7.32 16.00 -20.01
CA PRO A 189 7.12 16.36 -21.41
C PRO A 189 6.03 15.51 -22.10
N ALA A 190 6.04 14.20 -21.85
CA ALA A 190 5.05 13.28 -22.43
C ALA A 190 3.64 13.58 -21.89
N LEU A 191 3.51 13.80 -20.58
CA LEU A 191 2.24 14.18 -19.95
C LEU A 191 1.73 15.54 -20.47
N ASN A 192 2.63 16.51 -20.66
CA ASN A 192 2.29 17.83 -21.17
C ASN A 192 1.80 17.77 -22.63
N ASN A 193 2.40 16.93 -23.45
CA ASN A 193 1.93 16.73 -24.83
C ASN A 193 0.49 16.18 -24.86
N ILE A 194 0.19 15.17 -24.04
CA ILE A 194 -1.16 14.60 -23.92
C ILE A 194 -2.15 15.67 -23.41
N ALA A 195 -1.75 16.45 -22.40
CA ALA A 195 -2.57 17.54 -21.89
C ALA A 195 -2.87 18.60 -22.97
N ASN A 196 -1.87 19.01 -23.73
CA ASN A 196 -2.02 19.96 -24.83
C ASN A 196 -2.95 19.41 -25.93
N GLU A 197 -2.79 18.14 -26.30
CA GLU A 197 -3.68 17.50 -27.27
C GLU A 197 -5.13 17.48 -26.78
N LEU A 198 -5.36 17.11 -25.50
CA LEU A 198 -6.69 17.15 -24.89
C LEU A 198 -7.28 18.56 -24.94
N THR A 199 -6.52 19.59 -24.58
CA THR A 199 -7.01 20.97 -24.65
C THR A 199 -7.37 21.40 -26.08
N ARG A 200 -6.60 20.94 -27.07
CA ARG A 200 -6.89 21.18 -28.49
C ARG A 200 -8.18 20.50 -28.92
N VAL A 201 -8.38 19.24 -28.55
CA VAL A 201 -9.63 18.51 -28.83
C VAL A 201 -10.82 19.25 -28.22
N ILE A 202 -10.72 19.63 -26.94
CA ILE A 202 -11.75 20.41 -26.25
C ILE A 202 -12.04 21.73 -26.97
N ALA A 203 -11.03 22.43 -27.45
CA ALA A 203 -11.19 23.70 -28.18
C ALA A 203 -11.88 23.49 -29.53
N LEU A 204 -11.52 22.44 -30.28
CA LEU A 204 -12.12 22.12 -31.58
C LEU A 204 -13.55 21.61 -31.45
N SER A 205 -13.89 20.97 -30.33
CA SER A 205 -15.24 20.47 -30.04
C SER A 205 -16.20 21.56 -29.54
N ARG A 206 -15.80 22.84 -29.48
CA ARG A 206 -16.69 23.93 -29.05
C ARG A 206 -17.52 24.50 -30.19
N ASP A 207 -18.81 24.73 -29.93
CA ASP A 207 -19.71 25.44 -30.83
C ASP A 207 -19.43 26.96 -30.85
N ALA A 208 -20.13 27.69 -31.73
CA ALA A 208 -20.00 29.16 -31.85
C ALA A 208 -20.34 29.93 -30.55
N HIS A 209 -20.96 29.27 -29.56
CA HIS A 209 -21.32 29.83 -28.26
C HIS A 209 -20.35 29.36 -27.15
N GLY A 210 -19.26 28.66 -27.51
CA GLY A 210 -18.24 28.18 -26.61
C GLY A 210 -18.63 26.94 -25.79
N ARG A 211 -19.75 26.29 -26.10
CA ARG A 211 -20.21 25.05 -25.44
C ARG A 211 -19.63 23.84 -26.15
N LEU A 212 -19.39 22.76 -25.41
CA LEU A 212 -19.02 21.49 -26.04
C LEU A 212 -20.17 21.00 -26.92
N ALA A 213 -19.88 20.74 -28.20
CA ALA A 213 -20.77 20.02 -29.10
C ALA A 213 -20.77 18.54 -28.66
N VAL A 214 -21.66 18.22 -27.70
CA VAL A 214 -21.95 16.85 -27.26
C VAL A 214 -23.08 16.29 -28.11
#